data_AF-A0A7X6T721-F1
#
_entry.id   AF-A0A7X6T721-F1
#
_cell.length_a   1.000
_cell.length_b   1.000
_cell.length_c   1.000
_cell.angle_alpha   90.00
_cell.angle_beta   90.00
_cell.angle_gamma   90.00
#
_symmetry.space_group_name_H-M   'P 1'
#
loop_
_entity.id
_entity.type
_entity.pdbx_description
1 polymer ?
#
loop_
_entity_poly.entity_id
_entity_poly.type
_entity_poly.pdbx_seq_one_letter_code
_entity_poly.pdbx_strand_id
1 'polypeptide(L)'
;SCNLKIGSRRLPSHLEMLALGSNLGNYDSEIVLEWMEEATEQGLNPIRTVVVIEWVMAARLENPSEGSYNFKFGKTRGVKELIRALGEGNRGGSELGKGIAYLEEAYLKPSQREKISSHVGGREMLPIDPRGAWMGGLFMALGYDSPPIGEVLLQYLSSSSLFSKAEWAVVEENLMATFNSVGLNKNLMAPLLFERSRFPFKQLFLRYPLTAYHWVSTKLVRSLLGGYWGEKVGVKELINIGREMISVREELNGGEITPLPQRFSLDATSQHPKERVFPYRKLVERYQFLRALDLAKYRRS
;
A
#
# COMPACT_ATOMS: atom_id res chain seq x y z
N SER A 1 -38.75 8.61 3.48
CA SER A 1 -39.01 7.57 2.47
C SER A 1 -37.67 6.97 2.06
N CYS A 2 -37.28 5.86 2.70
CA CYS A 2 -36.05 5.13 2.37
C CYS A 2 -36.28 4.27 1.12
N ASN A 3 -35.97 4.81 -0.04
CA ASN A 3 -35.70 4.02 -1.25
C ASN A 3 -34.19 3.77 -1.33
N LEU A 4 -33.64 3.03 -0.37
CA LEU A 4 -32.27 2.51 -0.47
C LEU A 4 -32.34 1.20 -1.24
N LYS A 5 -31.95 1.24 -2.53
CA LYS A 5 -31.84 0.04 -3.36
C LYS A 5 -30.80 -0.89 -2.74
N ILE A 6 -31.25 -1.98 -2.16
CA ILE A 6 -30.42 -3.12 -1.79
C ILE A 6 -29.70 -3.58 -3.07
N GLY A 7 -28.37 -3.44 -3.12
CA GLY A 7 -27.53 -3.87 -4.24
C GLY A 7 -26.78 -2.79 -5.03
N SER A 8 -26.94 -1.48 -4.74
CA SER A 8 -26.18 -0.43 -5.44
C SER A 8 -24.91 0.04 -4.71
N ARG A 9 -24.70 -0.40 -3.46
CA ARG A 9 -23.58 0.04 -2.63
C ARG A 9 -22.36 -0.83 -2.88
N ARG A 10 -21.25 -0.21 -3.30
CA ARG A 10 -19.94 -0.88 -3.35
C ARG A 10 -19.59 -1.30 -1.92
N LEU A 11 -19.11 -2.53 -1.74
CA LEU A 11 -18.56 -2.95 -0.46
C LEU A 11 -17.11 -2.43 -0.31
N PRO A 12 -16.72 -1.98 0.89
CA PRO A 12 -15.35 -1.57 1.16
C PRO A 12 -14.42 -2.77 1.06
N SER A 13 -13.24 -2.54 0.49
CA SER A 13 -12.12 -3.46 0.60
C SER A 13 -11.62 -3.55 2.05
N HIS A 14 -10.80 -4.57 2.34
CA HIS A 14 -10.18 -4.71 3.66
C HIS A 14 -9.33 -3.49 4.05
N LEU A 15 -8.63 -2.85 3.11
CA LEU A 15 -7.85 -1.64 3.38
C LEU A 15 -8.75 -0.44 3.67
N GLU A 16 -9.84 -0.29 2.92
CA GLU A 16 -10.82 0.78 3.18
C GLU A 16 -11.45 0.59 4.56
N MET A 17 -11.76 -0.66 4.95
CA MET A 17 -12.26 -0.96 6.29
C MET A 17 -11.24 -0.64 7.39
N LEU A 18 -9.95 -0.94 7.18
CA LEU A 18 -8.89 -0.62 8.14
C LEU A 18 -8.68 0.89 8.27
N ALA A 19 -8.64 1.61 7.15
CA ALA A 19 -8.50 3.07 7.12
C ALA A 19 -9.69 3.76 7.79
N LEU A 20 -10.90 3.56 7.27
CA LEU A 20 -12.10 4.24 7.74
C LEU A 20 -12.57 3.75 9.11
N GLY A 21 -12.19 2.54 9.51
CA GLY A 21 -12.55 1.97 10.80
C GLY A 21 -11.48 2.23 11.86
N SER A 22 -10.63 1.23 12.07
CA SER A 22 -9.67 1.18 13.19
C SER A 22 -8.74 2.38 13.24
N ASN A 23 -8.36 2.96 12.08
CA ASN A 23 -7.47 4.12 12.05
C ASN A 23 -8.08 5.36 12.71
N LEU A 24 -9.41 5.51 12.67
CA LEU A 24 -10.13 6.59 13.33
C LEU A 24 -10.70 6.20 14.70
N GLY A 25 -10.44 4.96 15.15
CA GLY A 25 -11.04 4.39 16.35
C GLY A 25 -12.54 4.10 16.22
N ASN A 26 -13.03 3.86 14.99
CA ASN A 26 -14.41 3.47 14.71
C ASN A 26 -14.48 1.99 14.31
N TYR A 27 -15.41 1.23 14.89
CA TYR A 27 -15.59 -0.19 14.56
C TYR A 27 -16.98 -0.48 13.99
N ASP A 28 -17.79 0.57 13.76
CA ASP A 28 -19.10 0.45 13.15
C ASP A 28 -18.98 0.44 11.61
N SER A 29 -19.32 -0.70 11.01
CA SER A 29 -19.25 -0.90 9.56
C SER A 29 -20.25 -0.05 8.77
N GLU A 30 -21.39 0.33 9.36
CA GLU A 30 -22.37 1.19 8.69
C GLU A 30 -21.82 2.61 8.56
N ILE A 31 -21.17 3.11 9.60
CA ILE A 31 -20.49 4.41 9.58
C ILE A 31 -19.33 4.39 8.57
N VAL A 32 -18.56 3.30 8.52
CA VAL A 32 -17.49 3.14 7.51
C VAL A 32 -18.04 3.20 6.09
N LEU A 33 -19.17 2.53 5.83
CA LEU A 33 -19.84 2.58 4.53
C LEU A 33 -20.28 4.01 4.18
N GLU A 34 -20.86 4.73 5.14
CA GLU A 34 -21.29 6.12 4.94
C GLU A 34 -20.12 7.04 4.59
N TRP A 35 -18.98 6.91 5.27
CA TRP A 35 -17.79 7.70 4.98
C TRP A 35 -17.14 7.35 3.65
N MET A 36 -17.12 6.07 3.28
CA MET A 36 -16.63 5.64 1.96
C MET A 36 -17.52 6.18 0.84
N GLU A 37 -18.84 6.13 1.01
CA GLU A 37 -19.80 6.69 0.05
C GLU A 37 -19.56 8.18 -0.12
N GLU A 38 -19.49 8.93 0.98
CA GLU A 38 -19.23 10.37 0.92
C GLU A 38 -17.89 10.66 0.22
N ALA A 39 -16.80 9.97 0.59
CA ALA A 39 -15.51 10.17 -0.07
C ALA A 39 -15.58 9.88 -1.57
N THR A 40 -16.30 8.83 -1.97
CA THR A 40 -16.46 8.44 -3.38
C THR A 40 -17.32 9.46 -4.14
N GLU A 41 -18.41 9.95 -3.55
CA GLU A 41 -19.27 10.99 -4.12
C GLU A 41 -18.52 12.32 -4.34
N GLN A 42 -17.59 12.64 -3.44
CA GLN A 42 -16.70 13.79 -3.56
C GLN A 42 -15.52 13.57 -4.53
N GLY A 43 -15.38 12.40 -5.15
CA GLY A 43 -14.26 12.06 -6.02
C GLY A 43 -12.92 11.91 -5.29
N LEU A 44 -12.94 11.70 -3.98
CA LEU A 44 -11.76 11.53 -3.15
C LEU A 44 -11.35 10.04 -3.04
N ASN A 45 -10.06 9.79 -2.79
CA ASN A 45 -9.59 8.46 -2.42
C ASN A 45 -9.89 8.20 -0.94
N PRO A 46 -10.77 7.25 -0.57
CA PRO A 46 -11.21 7.09 0.82
C PRO A 46 -10.07 6.81 1.79
N ILE A 47 -9.06 6.03 1.38
CA ILE A 47 -7.92 5.71 2.23
C ILE A 47 -7.11 6.97 2.52
N ARG A 48 -6.70 7.72 1.49
CA ARG A 48 -5.84 8.90 1.66
C ARG A 48 -6.55 10.02 2.42
N THR A 49 -7.82 10.25 2.11
CA THR A 49 -8.67 11.21 2.83
C THR A 49 -8.69 10.91 4.32
N VAL A 50 -8.84 9.64 4.71
CA VAL A 50 -8.87 9.28 6.12
C VAL A 50 -7.52 9.40 6.79
N VAL A 51 -6.42 9.09 6.11
CA VAL A 51 -5.08 9.27 6.68
C VAL A 51 -4.80 10.75 6.97
N VAL A 52 -5.30 11.68 6.13
CA VAL A 52 -5.29 13.13 6.44
C VAL A 52 -6.13 13.45 7.69
N ILE A 53 -7.32 12.87 7.82
CA ILE A 53 -8.20 13.10 9.00
C ILE A 53 -7.57 12.52 10.28
N GLU A 54 -6.97 11.33 10.20
CA GLU A 54 -6.21 10.69 11.26
C GLU A 54 -5.06 11.60 11.70
N TRP A 55 -4.31 12.15 10.75
CA TRP A 55 -3.24 13.10 11.03
C TRP A 55 -3.75 14.33 11.77
N VAL A 56 -4.90 14.89 11.38
CA VAL A 56 -5.52 16.01 12.10
C VAL A 56 -5.83 15.64 13.56
N MET A 57 -6.36 14.42 13.80
CA MET A 57 -6.61 13.92 15.15
C MET A 57 -5.31 13.72 15.95
N ALA A 58 -4.24 13.25 15.32
CA ALA A 58 -2.93 13.07 15.95
C ALA A 58 -2.23 14.39 16.25
N ALA A 59 -2.22 15.34 15.31
CA ALA A 59 -1.66 16.67 15.48
C ALA A 59 -2.34 17.44 16.63
N ARG A 60 -3.65 17.23 16.82
CA ARG A 60 -4.41 17.79 17.94
C ARG A 60 -3.91 17.31 19.31
N LEU A 61 -3.42 16.07 19.41
CA LEU A 61 -2.85 15.55 20.65
C LEU A 61 -1.49 16.20 20.97
N GLU A 62 -0.69 16.50 19.94
CA GLU A 62 0.59 17.19 20.12
C GLU A 62 0.41 18.70 20.38
N ASN A 63 -0.66 19.33 19.88
CA ASN A 63 -0.98 20.75 20.10
C ASN A 63 -2.43 20.98 20.60
N PRO A 64 -2.73 20.70 21.89
CA PRO A 64 -4.08 20.82 22.46
C PRO A 64 -4.62 22.25 22.62
N SER A 65 -3.83 23.29 22.37
CA SER A 65 -4.22 24.70 22.54
C SER A 65 -4.55 25.43 21.23
N GLU A 66 -4.13 24.92 20.06
CA GLU A 66 -4.38 25.55 18.76
C GLU A 66 -5.59 24.91 18.11
N GLY A 67 -6.73 25.61 18.19
CA GLY A 67 -8.04 25.11 17.84
C GLY A 67 -8.52 25.61 16.49
N SER A 68 -8.43 24.76 15.48
CA SER A 68 -9.29 24.82 14.28
C SER A 68 -10.02 23.48 14.04
N TYR A 69 -9.46 22.37 14.53
CA TYR A 69 -10.00 21.03 14.31
C TYR A 69 -10.34 20.33 15.64
N ASN A 70 -11.64 20.20 15.95
CA ASN A 70 -12.15 19.58 17.18
C ASN A 70 -12.31 18.04 17.07
N PHE A 71 -11.50 17.39 16.24
CA PHE A 71 -11.57 15.95 16.00
C PHE A 71 -10.69 15.19 17.00
N LYS A 72 -11.21 14.07 17.52
CA LYS A 72 -10.52 13.17 18.44
C LYS A 72 -10.75 11.73 18.02
N PHE A 73 -9.78 10.86 18.22
CA PHE A 73 -9.93 9.42 18.01
C PHE A 73 -11.15 8.87 18.76
N GLY A 74 -11.91 7.99 18.10
CA GLY A 74 -13.15 7.41 18.62
C GLY A 74 -14.35 8.38 18.69
N LYS A 75 -14.17 9.67 18.37
CA LYS A 75 -15.27 10.64 18.24
C LYS A 75 -15.58 10.87 16.78
N THR A 76 -16.52 10.08 16.27
CA THR A 76 -16.88 9.96 14.86
C THR A 76 -17.77 11.10 14.34
N ARG A 77 -18.37 11.88 15.25
CA ARG A 77 -19.23 13.03 14.88
C ARG A 77 -18.42 14.08 14.12
N GLY A 78 -18.90 14.49 12.95
CA GLY A 78 -18.27 15.52 12.12
C GLY A 78 -17.33 14.98 11.04
N VAL A 79 -16.97 13.69 11.04
CA VAL A 79 -16.02 13.13 10.07
C VAL A 79 -16.59 13.17 8.66
N LYS A 80 -17.88 12.85 8.48
CA LYS A 80 -18.55 12.94 7.18
C LYS A 80 -18.55 14.36 6.64
N GLU A 81 -18.85 15.34 7.49
CA GLU A 81 -18.84 16.75 7.15
C GLU A 81 -17.43 17.23 6.78
N LEU A 82 -16.40 16.68 7.41
CA LEU A 82 -15.00 16.96 7.06
C LEU A 82 -14.60 16.35 5.71
N ILE A 83 -15.03 15.12 5.41
CA ILE A 83 -14.85 14.49 4.09
C ILE A 83 -15.50 15.35 3.01
N ARG A 84 -16.73 15.82 3.25
CA ARG A 84 -17.42 16.73 2.35
C ARG A 84 -16.68 18.06 2.17
N ALA A 85 -16.22 18.66 3.26
CA ALA A 85 -15.46 19.91 3.23
C ALA A 85 -14.16 19.77 2.42
N LEU A 86 -13.46 18.63 2.53
CA LEU A 86 -12.30 18.29 1.71
C LEU A 86 -12.64 18.24 0.22
N GLY A 87 -13.73 17.57 -0.15
CA GLY A 87 -14.19 17.47 -1.53
C GLY A 87 -14.58 18.81 -2.14
N GLU A 88 -15.32 19.61 -1.37
CA GLU A 88 -15.80 20.93 -1.78
C GLU A 88 -14.73 22.03 -1.68
N GLY A 89 -13.59 21.76 -1.03
CA GLY A 89 -12.54 22.75 -0.78
C GLY A 89 -12.95 23.88 0.16
N ASN A 90 -14.03 23.73 0.93
CA ASN A 90 -14.58 24.76 1.81
C ASN A 90 -14.28 24.45 3.30
N ARG A 91 -14.55 25.40 4.20
CA ARG A 91 -14.46 25.18 5.67
C ARG A 91 -13.13 24.56 6.13
N GLY A 92 -12.01 24.96 5.53
CA GLY A 92 -10.67 24.42 5.81
C GLY A 92 -10.25 23.22 4.93
N GLY A 93 -11.17 22.66 4.14
CA GLY A 93 -10.90 21.55 3.24
C GLY A 93 -9.88 21.85 2.13
N SER A 94 -9.83 23.08 1.61
CA SER A 94 -8.80 23.47 0.63
C SER A 94 -7.38 23.45 1.21
N GLU A 95 -7.25 23.68 2.52
CA GLU A 95 -5.97 23.58 3.20
C GLU A 95 -5.62 22.12 3.50
N LEU A 96 -6.54 21.37 4.10
CA LEU A 96 -6.34 19.95 4.38
C LEU A 96 -6.10 19.13 3.10
N GLY A 97 -6.71 19.54 1.99
CA GLY A 97 -6.54 18.93 0.67
C GLY A 97 -5.14 19.09 0.06
N LYS A 98 -4.25 19.91 0.65
CA LYS A 98 -2.85 20.01 0.23
C LYS A 98 -2.01 18.80 0.64
N GLY A 99 -2.56 17.92 1.49
CA GLY A 99 -1.92 16.67 1.90
C GLY A 99 -0.99 16.82 3.13
N ILE A 100 -0.60 15.68 3.69
CA ILE A 100 0.07 15.65 5.00
C ILE A 100 1.43 16.36 4.99
N ALA A 101 2.24 16.20 3.94
CA ALA A 101 3.56 16.83 3.90
C ALA A 101 3.49 18.35 4.05
N TYR A 102 2.54 18.99 3.35
CA TYR A 102 2.31 20.43 3.49
C TYR A 102 1.86 20.79 4.90
N LEU A 103 0.91 20.04 5.47
CA LEU A 103 0.35 20.32 6.78
C LEU A 103 1.40 20.15 7.89
N GLU A 104 2.27 19.15 7.79
CA GLU A 104 3.37 18.94 8.72
C GLU A 104 4.37 20.08 8.72
N GLU A 105 4.76 20.55 7.53
CA GLU A 105 5.66 21.71 7.39
C GLU A 105 5.04 23.00 7.93
N ALA A 106 3.74 23.20 7.73
CA ALA A 106 3.04 24.39 8.16
C ALA A 106 2.75 24.43 9.67
N TYR A 107 2.42 23.29 10.28
CA TYR A 107 1.80 23.25 11.62
C TYR A 107 2.60 22.54 12.69
N LEU A 108 3.64 21.76 12.35
CA LEU A 108 4.35 20.94 13.33
C LEU A 108 5.84 21.28 13.41
N LYS A 109 6.38 21.22 14.62
CA LYS A 109 7.83 21.27 14.85
C LYS A 109 8.48 19.96 14.39
N PRO A 110 9.77 19.95 14.02
CA PRO A 110 10.49 18.74 13.62
C PRO A 110 10.30 17.54 14.57
N SER A 111 10.42 17.75 15.88
CA SER A 111 10.25 16.70 16.90
C SER A 111 8.82 16.17 17.03
N GLN A 112 7.81 16.93 16.57
CA GLN A 112 6.42 16.47 16.52
C GLN A 112 6.17 15.66 15.24
N ARG A 113 6.69 16.13 14.10
CA ARG A 113 6.61 15.43 12.81
C ARG A 113 7.15 14.00 12.90
N GLU A 114 8.31 13.83 13.53
CA GLU A 114 8.93 12.51 13.71
C GLU A 114 8.02 11.48 14.40
N LYS A 115 7.11 11.92 15.29
CA LYS A 115 6.21 11.03 16.04
C LYS A 115 4.95 10.65 15.28
N ILE A 116 4.35 11.59 14.55
CA ILE A 116 3.01 11.41 13.99
C ILE A 116 2.99 11.30 12.45
N SER A 117 4.13 11.46 11.79
CA SER A 117 4.17 11.46 10.33
C SER A 117 3.73 10.14 9.71
N SER A 118 2.81 10.26 8.76
CA SER A 118 2.07 9.15 8.15
C SER A 118 2.06 9.24 6.62
N HIS A 119 3.15 9.77 6.04
CA HIS A 119 3.33 9.88 4.59
C HIS A 119 4.73 9.45 4.15
N VAL A 120 4.88 9.13 2.86
CA VAL A 120 6.14 8.81 2.17
C VAL A 120 6.24 9.72 0.96
N GLY A 121 7.21 10.64 0.95
CA GLY A 121 7.42 11.52 -0.21
C GLY A 121 6.19 12.34 -0.58
N GLY A 122 5.49 12.88 0.42
CA GLY A 122 4.22 13.59 0.23
C GLY A 122 2.97 12.74 0.03
N ARG A 123 3.09 11.41 -0.07
CA ARG A 123 1.94 10.51 -0.26
C ARG A 123 1.53 9.83 1.02
N GLU A 124 0.25 9.88 1.36
CA GLU A 124 -0.33 9.21 2.53
C GLU A 124 -0.06 7.70 2.51
N MET A 125 0.33 7.16 3.67
CA MET A 125 0.63 5.74 3.82
C MET A 125 -0.64 4.88 3.81
N LEU A 126 -0.46 3.59 3.53
CA LEU A 126 -1.52 2.60 3.73
C LEU A 126 -1.83 2.44 5.24
N PRO A 127 -3.05 2.03 5.61
CA PRO A 127 -3.46 1.81 7.01
C PRO A 127 -2.91 0.48 7.54
N ILE A 128 -1.60 0.26 7.36
CA ILE A 128 -0.88 -0.95 7.76
C ILE A 128 0.40 -0.50 8.46
N ASP A 129 0.65 -1.04 9.65
CA ASP A 129 1.91 -0.78 10.35
C ASP A 129 3.07 -1.54 9.69
N PRO A 130 4.08 -0.86 9.13
CA PRO A 130 5.21 -1.51 8.46
C PRO A 130 6.07 -2.36 9.41
N ARG A 131 5.96 -2.18 10.73
CA ARG A 131 6.65 -3.02 11.74
C ARG A 131 6.07 -4.43 11.81
N GLY A 132 4.80 -4.58 11.46
CA GLY A 132 4.08 -5.86 11.37
C GLY A 132 4.17 -6.54 10.01
N ALA A 133 4.67 -5.87 8.98
CA ALA A 133 4.80 -6.40 7.63
C ALA A 133 5.96 -5.70 6.89
N TRP A 134 7.19 -6.20 7.05
CA TRP A 134 8.38 -5.52 6.53
C TRP A 134 8.40 -5.39 5.00
N MET A 135 7.91 -6.39 4.26
CA MET A 135 7.82 -6.26 2.79
C MET A 135 6.74 -5.24 2.42
N GLY A 136 5.67 -5.14 3.20
CA GLY A 136 4.65 -4.10 3.11
C GLY A 136 5.23 -2.70 3.32
N GLY A 137 6.09 -2.52 4.31
CA GLY A 137 6.82 -1.27 4.51
C GLY A 137 7.69 -0.89 3.31
N LEU A 138 8.42 -1.85 2.74
CA LEU A 138 9.16 -1.64 1.49
C LEU A 138 8.23 -1.23 0.33
N PHE A 139 7.06 -1.87 0.19
CA PHE A 139 6.10 -1.53 -0.86
C PHE A 139 5.53 -0.11 -0.70
N MET A 140 5.29 0.33 0.54
CA MET A 140 4.90 1.73 0.80
C MET A 140 6.02 2.70 0.41
N ALA A 141 7.28 2.38 0.75
CA ALA A 141 8.45 3.17 0.36
C ALA A 141 8.61 3.26 -1.18
N LEU A 142 8.25 2.20 -1.90
CA LEU A 142 8.24 2.14 -3.36
C LEU A 142 6.98 2.79 -3.99
N GLY A 143 6.04 3.28 -3.20
CA GLY A 143 4.83 3.95 -3.69
C GLY A 143 3.74 2.99 -4.20
N TYR A 144 3.61 1.80 -3.63
CA TYR A 144 2.48 0.90 -3.91
C TYR A 144 1.28 1.16 -3.00
N ASP A 145 0.08 1.23 -3.60
CA ASP A 145 -1.22 1.33 -2.90
C ASP A 145 -1.82 -0.05 -2.56
N SER A 146 -1.02 -1.11 -2.63
CA SER A 146 -1.47 -2.48 -2.36
C SER A 146 -0.45 -3.23 -1.51
N PRO A 147 -0.87 -3.96 -0.47
CA PRO A 147 0.03 -4.77 0.32
C PRO A 147 0.59 -5.93 -0.52
N PRO A 148 1.79 -6.41 -0.21
CA PRO A 148 2.38 -7.55 -0.88
C PRO A 148 1.59 -8.83 -0.59
N ILE A 149 1.30 -9.57 -1.65
CA ILE A 149 0.53 -10.81 -1.63
C ILE A 149 1.26 -11.87 -0.81
N GLY A 150 2.58 -12.00 -0.97
CA GLY A 150 3.33 -13.08 -0.33
C GLY A 150 3.41 -12.99 1.20
N GLU A 151 3.44 -11.77 1.73
CA GLU A 151 3.55 -11.51 3.17
C GLU A 151 2.19 -11.30 3.83
N VAL A 152 1.32 -10.48 3.25
CA VAL A 152 0.08 -10.06 3.92
C VAL A 152 -1.08 -11.00 3.59
N LEU A 153 -1.26 -11.33 2.30
CA LEU A 153 -2.43 -12.10 1.85
C LEU A 153 -2.23 -13.60 2.03
N LEU A 154 -1.11 -14.15 1.57
CA LEU A 154 -0.84 -15.59 1.58
C LEU A 154 0.04 -16.05 2.75
N GLN A 155 0.69 -15.11 3.45
CA GLN A 155 1.45 -15.34 4.69
C GLN A 155 2.51 -16.45 4.63
N TYR A 156 3.04 -16.79 3.45
CA TYR A 156 4.13 -17.78 3.35
C TYR A 156 5.49 -17.15 3.68
N LEU A 157 5.61 -15.82 3.57
CA LEU A 157 6.72 -15.04 4.09
C LEU A 157 6.43 -14.60 5.53
N SER A 158 7.42 -14.74 6.40
CA SER A 158 7.29 -14.27 7.78
C SER A 158 7.24 -12.74 7.81
N SER A 159 6.29 -12.18 8.56
CA SER A 159 6.16 -10.73 8.81
C SER A 159 7.43 -10.07 9.37
N SER A 160 8.26 -10.81 10.09
CA SER A 160 9.39 -10.27 10.86
C SER A 160 10.73 -10.97 10.60
N SER A 161 10.97 -11.43 9.38
CA SER A 161 12.25 -12.02 8.99
C SER A 161 12.73 -11.45 7.67
N LEU A 162 13.96 -10.95 7.59
CA LEU A 162 14.53 -10.43 6.34
C LEU A 162 14.63 -11.50 5.24
N PHE A 163 14.52 -12.78 5.61
CA PHE A 163 14.66 -13.90 4.71
C PHE A 163 13.74 -13.77 3.48
N SER A 164 14.38 -13.70 2.31
CA SER A 164 13.74 -13.70 0.98
C SER A 164 12.80 -12.53 0.67
N LYS A 165 12.64 -11.54 1.56
CA LYS A 165 11.69 -10.43 1.36
C LYS A 165 12.04 -9.55 0.17
N ALA A 166 13.31 -9.18 0.06
CA ALA A 166 13.77 -8.30 -1.02
C ALA A 166 13.69 -9.02 -2.38
N GLU A 167 14.03 -10.30 -2.42
CA GLU A 167 13.93 -11.11 -3.62
C GLU A 167 12.46 -11.28 -4.06
N TRP A 168 11.55 -11.53 -3.12
CA TRP A 168 10.12 -11.58 -3.41
C TRP A 168 9.56 -10.23 -3.81
N ALA A 169 10.06 -9.13 -3.23
CA ALA A 169 9.68 -7.79 -3.66
C ALA A 169 9.98 -7.56 -5.13
N VAL A 170 11.18 -7.94 -5.61
CA VAL A 170 11.54 -7.85 -7.03
C VAL A 170 10.61 -8.69 -7.91
N VAL A 171 10.31 -9.92 -7.50
CA VAL A 171 9.45 -10.86 -8.26
C VAL A 171 8.03 -10.34 -8.34
N GLU A 172 7.43 -10.00 -7.20
CA GLU A 172 6.05 -9.55 -7.12
C GLU A 172 5.87 -8.22 -7.83
N GLU A 173 6.87 -7.34 -7.74
CA GLU A 173 6.88 -6.08 -8.47
C GLU A 173 6.87 -6.26 -9.99
N ASN A 174 7.71 -7.15 -10.52
CA ASN A 174 7.71 -7.48 -11.95
C ASN A 174 6.34 -8.03 -12.37
N LEU A 175 5.76 -8.93 -11.58
CA LEU A 175 4.45 -9.52 -11.88
C LEU A 175 3.31 -8.49 -11.81
N MET A 176 3.33 -7.58 -10.82
CA MET A 176 2.37 -6.47 -10.74
C MET A 176 2.51 -5.53 -11.93
N ALA A 177 3.73 -5.19 -12.34
CA ALA A 177 4.00 -4.35 -13.50
C ALA A 177 3.47 -5.01 -14.79
N THR A 178 3.72 -6.31 -14.97
CA THR A 178 3.13 -7.08 -16.06
C THR A 178 1.59 -7.03 -16.00
N PHE A 179 0.97 -7.32 -14.86
CA PHE A 179 -0.50 -7.32 -14.75
C PHE A 179 -1.11 -5.96 -15.14
N ASN A 180 -0.52 -4.86 -14.64
CA ASN A 180 -0.96 -3.52 -15.01
C ASN A 180 -0.81 -3.26 -16.52
N SER A 181 0.30 -3.72 -17.13
CA SER A 181 0.57 -3.53 -18.57
C SER A 181 -0.45 -4.25 -19.44
N VAL A 182 -0.92 -5.41 -18.99
CA VAL A 182 -1.90 -6.24 -19.70
C VAL A 182 -3.34 -5.81 -19.40
N GLY A 183 -3.54 -4.88 -18.45
CA GLY A 183 -4.87 -4.46 -18.01
C GLY A 183 -5.55 -5.44 -17.06
N LEU A 184 -4.80 -6.37 -16.44
CA LEU A 184 -5.33 -7.27 -15.42
C LEU A 184 -5.28 -6.62 -14.04
N ASN A 185 -6.34 -6.83 -13.24
CA ASN A 185 -6.37 -6.37 -11.87
C ASN A 185 -5.34 -7.13 -11.01
N LYS A 186 -4.55 -6.40 -10.21
CA LYS A 186 -3.53 -6.95 -9.28
C LYS A 186 -4.11 -7.97 -8.30
N ASN A 187 -5.36 -7.80 -7.88
CA ASN A 187 -6.05 -8.74 -6.98
C ASN A 187 -6.22 -10.13 -7.61
N LEU A 188 -6.17 -10.24 -8.94
CA LEU A 188 -6.19 -11.53 -9.63
C LEU A 188 -4.84 -12.27 -9.55
N MET A 189 -3.76 -11.61 -9.11
CA MET A 189 -2.47 -12.29 -8.96
C MET A 189 -2.56 -13.46 -7.99
N ALA A 190 -3.17 -13.29 -6.80
CA ALA A 190 -3.32 -14.37 -5.84
C ALA A 190 -3.99 -15.63 -6.43
N PRO A 191 -5.22 -15.57 -6.98
CA PRO A 191 -5.89 -16.74 -7.53
C PRO A 191 -5.22 -17.28 -8.81
N LEU A 192 -4.70 -16.42 -9.68
CA LEU A 192 -4.15 -16.86 -10.97
C LEU A 192 -2.73 -17.44 -10.86
N LEU A 193 -1.90 -16.85 -10.01
CA LEU A 193 -0.47 -17.15 -9.91
C LEU A 193 -0.16 -18.11 -8.76
N PHE A 194 -0.87 -17.99 -7.63
CA PHE A 194 -0.48 -18.66 -6.39
C PHE A 194 -1.39 -19.83 -6.01
N GLU A 195 -2.71 -19.71 -6.12
CA GLU A 195 -3.65 -20.73 -5.62
C GLU A 195 -3.78 -21.95 -6.54
N ARG A 196 -3.49 -21.83 -7.83
CA ARG A 196 -3.74 -22.91 -8.81
C ARG A 196 -2.76 -24.10 -8.75
N SER A 197 -1.79 -24.11 -7.85
CA SER A 197 -0.82 -25.22 -7.79
C SER A 197 -1.31 -26.35 -6.89
N ARG A 198 -1.30 -27.57 -7.43
CA ARG A 198 -1.71 -28.80 -6.73
C ARG A 198 -0.66 -29.37 -5.76
N PHE A 199 0.44 -28.66 -5.51
CA PHE A 199 1.55 -29.17 -4.70
C PHE A 199 1.37 -28.86 -3.21
N PRO A 200 1.27 -29.87 -2.32
CA PRO A 200 0.97 -29.69 -0.90
C PRO A 200 2.08 -28.96 -0.11
N PHE A 201 3.31 -28.91 -0.65
CA PHE A 201 4.45 -28.22 -0.02
C PHE A 201 4.85 -26.91 -0.71
N LYS A 202 4.02 -26.39 -1.61
CA LYS A 202 4.34 -25.17 -2.39
C LYS A 202 4.74 -23.99 -1.50
N GLN A 203 4.09 -23.81 -0.33
CA GLN A 203 4.42 -22.71 0.58
C GLN A 203 5.87 -22.78 1.10
N LEU A 204 6.44 -23.98 1.27
CA LEU A 204 7.83 -24.13 1.68
C LEU A 204 8.79 -23.72 0.55
N PHE A 205 8.48 -24.10 -0.69
CA PHE A 205 9.28 -23.72 -1.86
C PHE A 205 9.14 -22.24 -2.22
N LEU A 206 7.96 -21.66 -2.01
CA LEU A 206 7.73 -20.22 -2.16
C LEU A 206 8.54 -19.39 -1.16
N ARG A 207 9.14 -19.97 -0.11
CA ARG A 207 10.09 -19.22 0.73
C ARG A 207 11.45 -19.04 0.06
N TYR A 208 11.78 -19.81 -0.99
CA TYR A 208 13.09 -19.81 -1.63
C TYR A 208 13.08 -19.02 -2.97
N PRO A 209 13.84 -17.93 -3.08
CA PRO A 209 13.69 -16.98 -4.17
C PRO A 209 14.36 -17.38 -5.48
N LEU A 210 15.36 -18.28 -5.45
CA LEU A 210 16.13 -18.68 -6.64
C LEU A 210 15.28 -19.29 -7.75
N THR A 211 14.08 -19.79 -7.41
CA THR A 211 13.14 -20.40 -8.33
C THR A 211 11.77 -19.72 -8.30
N ALA A 212 11.65 -18.52 -7.75
CA ALA A 212 10.35 -17.86 -7.48
C ALA A 212 9.40 -17.85 -8.70
N TYR A 213 9.92 -17.59 -9.90
CA TYR A 213 9.13 -17.61 -11.14
C TYR A 213 8.68 -19.00 -11.59
N HIS A 214 9.39 -20.06 -11.21
CA HIS A 214 9.03 -21.45 -11.53
C HIS A 214 7.85 -21.95 -10.69
N TRP A 215 7.65 -21.40 -9.49
CA TRP A 215 6.60 -21.81 -8.57
C TRP A 215 5.27 -21.08 -8.77
N VAL A 216 5.28 -20.03 -9.58
CA VAL A 216 4.12 -19.24 -9.94
C VAL A 216 3.46 -19.82 -11.20
N SER A 217 2.14 -20.05 -11.14
CA SER A 217 1.36 -20.53 -12.29
C SER A 217 1.12 -19.39 -13.29
N THR A 218 2.02 -19.22 -14.26
CA THR A 218 1.87 -18.21 -15.31
C THR A 218 1.01 -18.67 -16.50
N LYS A 219 0.59 -19.93 -16.54
CA LYS A 219 -0.04 -20.55 -17.72
C LYS A 219 -1.25 -19.77 -18.23
N LEU A 220 -2.16 -19.36 -17.35
CA LEU A 220 -3.39 -18.67 -17.77
C LEU A 220 -3.07 -17.29 -18.34
N VAL A 221 -2.26 -16.50 -17.64
CA VAL A 221 -1.86 -15.16 -18.10
C VAL A 221 -1.14 -15.24 -19.45
N ARG A 222 -0.23 -16.20 -19.62
CA ARG A 222 0.45 -16.45 -20.90
C ARG A 222 -0.51 -16.89 -22.01
N SER A 223 -1.51 -17.70 -21.68
CA SER A 223 -2.51 -18.16 -22.66
C SER A 223 -3.43 -17.02 -23.08
N LEU A 224 -3.83 -16.15 -22.15
CA LEU A 224 -4.62 -14.95 -22.43
C LEU A 224 -3.84 -13.99 -23.33
N LEU A 225 -2.59 -13.70 -22.97
CA LEU A 225 -1.72 -12.85 -23.78
C LEU A 225 -1.46 -13.44 -25.16
N GLY A 226 -1.14 -14.74 -25.23
CA GLY A 226 -0.88 -15.38 -26.50
C GLY A 226 -2.12 -15.49 -27.38
N GLY A 227 -3.31 -15.63 -26.79
CA GLY A 227 -4.58 -15.54 -27.50
C GLY A 227 -4.83 -14.14 -28.08
N TYR A 228 -4.43 -13.08 -27.36
CA TYR A 228 -4.57 -11.70 -27.81
C TYR A 228 -3.56 -11.32 -28.90
N TRP A 229 -2.30 -11.71 -28.76
CA TRP A 229 -1.23 -11.40 -29.71
C TRP A 229 -1.14 -12.35 -30.90
N GLY A 230 -1.81 -13.51 -30.84
CA GLY A 230 -1.72 -14.54 -31.87
C GLY A 230 -0.42 -15.36 -31.83
N GLU A 231 0.43 -15.17 -30.82
CA GLU A 231 1.73 -15.84 -30.68
C GLU A 231 1.87 -16.53 -29.32
N LYS A 232 2.78 -17.51 -29.21
CA LYS A 232 3.02 -18.18 -27.92
C LYS A 232 3.88 -17.30 -27.01
N VAL A 233 3.31 -16.90 -25.87
CA VAL A 233 4.03 -16.15 -24.84
C VAL A 233 4.68 -17.10 -23.84
N GLY A 234 6.00 -17.02 -23.71
CA GLY A 234 6.77 -17.71 -22.70
C GLY A 234 6.81 -16.95 -21.38
N VAL A 235 7.49 -17.55 -20.39
CA VAL A 235 7.64 -16.95 -19.05
C VAL A 235 8.63 -15.79 -19.09
N LYS A 236 9.67 -15.89 -19.92
CA LYS A 236 10.70 -14.87 -20.05
C LYS A 236 10.12 -13.56 -20.61
N GLU A 237 9.30 -13.64 -21.66
CA GLU A 237 8.62 -12.48 -22.24
C GLU A 237 7.70 -11.82 -21.21
N LEU A 238 6.92 -12.62 -20.47
CA LEU A 238 6.01 -12.11 -19.43
C LEU A 238 6.76 -11.29 -18.37
N ILE A 239 7.92 -11.78 -17.90
CA ILE A 239 8.76 -11.09 -16.92
C ILE A 239 9.42 -9.85 -17.54
N ASN A 240 9.86 -9.94 -18.79
CA ASN A 240 10.51 -8.83 -19.49
C ASN A 240 9.58 -7.63 -19.63
N ILE A 241 8.28 -7.82 -19.87
CA ILE A 241 7.29 -6.73 -19.86
C ILE A 241 7.30 -5.98 -18.51
N GLY A 242 7.30 -6.74 -17.41
CA GLY A 242 7.34 -6.15 -16.07
C GLY A 242 8.63 -5.37 -15.82
N ARG A 243 9.78 -5.91 -16.26
CA ARG A 243 11.09 -5.25 -16.14
C ARG A 243 11.19 -3.98 -16.99
N GLU A 244 10.65 -4.01 -18.20
CA GLU A 244 10.58 -2.86 -19.09
C GLU A 244 9.82 -1.72 -18.43
N MET A 245 8.61 -2.00 -17.94
CA MET A 245 7.80 -1.00 -17.25
C MET A 245 8.46 -0.42 -16.00
N ILE A 246 9.20 -1.24 -15.26
CA ILE A 246 9.96 -0.78 -14.10
C ILE A 246 11.14 0.10 -14.54
N SER A 247 11.87 -0.25 -15.60
CA SER A 247 12.93 0.59 -16.16
C SER A 247 12.38 1.96 -16.59
N VAL A 248 11.27 1.97 -17.33
CA VAL A 248 10.61 3.22 -17.75
C VAL A 248 10.22 4.06 -16.53
N ARG A 249 9.68 3.43 -15.47
CA ARG A 249 9.33 4.15 -14.25
C ARG A 249 10.56 4.72 -13.53
N GLU A 250 11.66 3.97 -13.45
CA GLU A 250 12.92 4.45 -12.86
C GLU A 250 13.52 5.61 -13.68
N GLU A 251 13.36 5.60 -15.00
CA GLU A 251 13.79 6.70 -15.87
C GLU A 251 12.95 7.97 -15.67
N LEU A 252 11.64 7.82 -15.42
CA LEU A 252 10.72 8.95 -15.19
C LEU A 252 10.82 9.53 -13.77
N ASN A 253 10.87 8.67 -12.76
CA ASN A 253 10.78 9.08 -11.35
C ASN A 253 12.12 9.12 -10.64
N GLY A 254 13.19 8.63 -11.26
CA GLY A 254 14.44 8.31 -10.59
C GLY A 254 14.39 6.97 -9.86
N GLY A 255 15.57 6.47 -9.48
CA GLY A 255 15.72 5.21 -8.72
C GLY A 255 15.79 5.38 -7.21
N GLU A 256 15.61 6.60 -6.69
CA GLU A 256 15.71 6.87 -5.25
C GLU A 256 14.42 6.46 -4.54
N ILE A 257 14.58 5.71 -3.43
CA ILE A 257 13.46 5.23 -2.63
C ILE A 257 13.32 6.15 -1.42
N THR A 258 12.18 6.82 -1.34
CA THR A 258 11.90 7.73 -0.22
C THR A 258 11.76 6.94 1.09
N PRO A 259 12.45 7.36 2.16
CA PRO A 259 12.35 6.67 3.44
C PRO A 259 10.96 6.76 4.06
N LEU A 260 10.59 5.71 4.79
CA LEU A 260 9.44 5.75 5.69
C LEU A 260 9.72 6.70 6.87
N PRO A 261 8.67 7.20 7.54
CA PRO A 261 8.80 7.95 8.78
C PRO A 261 9.70 7.24 9.81
N GLN A 262 10.65 7.98 10.38
CA GLN A 262 11.73 7.41 11.20
C GLN A 262 11.23 6.66 12.44
N ARG A 263 10.05 7.03 12.98
CA ARG A 263 9.39 6.31 14.09
C ARG A 263 9.30 4.81 13.86
N PHE A 264 9.06 4.36 12.62
CA PHE A 264 8.91 2.93 12.35
C PHE A 264 10.23 2.16 12.48
N SER A 265 11.37 2.84 12.37
CA SER A 265 12.70 2.23 12.54
C SER A 265 13.30 2.43 13.93
N LEU A 266 12.74 3.32 14.76
CA LEU A 266 13.23 3.63 16.11
C LEU A 266 12.31 3.13 17.22
N ASP A 267 11.00 3.33 17.07
CA ASP A 267 10.00 2.99 18.08
C ASP A 267 9.40 1.61 17.80
N ALA A 268 9.62 0.69 18.75
CA ALA A 268 9.10 -0.67 18.68
C ALA A 268 7.63 -0.79 19.12
N THR A 269 7.08 0.27 19.74
CA THR A 269 5.74 0.32 20.31
C THR A 269 4.68 0.33 19.23
N SER A 270 3.92 -0.76 19.13
CA SER A 270 2.85 -0.91 18.14
C SER A 270 1.72 -1.77 18.70
N GLN A 271 0.62 -1.89 17.96
CA GLN A 271 -0.44 -2.85 18.28
C GLN A 271 -0.06 -4.30 17.92
N HIS A 272 1.13 -4.53 17.35
CA HIS A 272 1.61 -5.87 17.06
C HIS A 272 1.97 -6.59 18.38
N PRO A 273 1.67 -7.90 18.55
CA PRO A 273 1.90 -8.63 19.81
C PRO A 273 3.36 -8.71 20.28
N LYS A 274 4.30 -8.31 19.45
CA LYS A 274 5.74 -8.32 19.72
C LYS A 274 6.31 -6.97 19.33
N GLU A 275 7.05 -6.36 20.23
CA GLU A 275 7.81 -5.13 20.01
C GLU A 275 8.87 -5.35 18.93
N ARG A 276 8.78 -4.58 17.85
CA ARG A 276 9.63 -4.73 16.67
C ARG A 276 9.77 -3.40 15.96
N VAL A 277 10.94 -3.18 15.38
CA VAL A 277 11.21 -2.06 14.48
C VAL A 277 11.29 -2.55 13.04
N PHE A 278 10.99 -1.66 12.10
CA PHE A 278 11.15 -1.91 10.67
C PHE A 278 12.63 -1.78 10.26
N PRO A 279 13.28 -2.86 9.76
CA PRO A 279 14.69 -2.83 9.36
C PRO A 279 14.87 -2.19 7.96
N TYR A 280 14.44 -0.93 7.80
CA TYR A 280 14.40 -0.18 6.53
C TYR A 280 15.70 -0.34 5.74
N ARG A 281 16.83 0.09 6.33
CA ARG A 281 18.13 0.16 5.66
C ARG A 281 18.56 -1.19 5.06
N LYS A 282 18.54 -2.26 5.88
CA LYS A 282 18.96 -3.60 5.45
C LYS A 282 18.09 -4.14 4.31
N LEU A 283 16.78 -3.88 4.38
CA LEU A 283 15.84 -4.38 3.39
C LEU A 283 15.94 -3.61 2.07
N VAL A 284 16.05 -2.28 2.14
CA VAL A 284 16.14 -1.40 0.97
C VAL A 284 17.48 -1.59 0.24
N GLU A 285 18.61 -1.63 0.95
CA GLU A 285 19.92 -1.88 0.35
C GLU A 285 19.93 -3.22 -0.40
N ARG A 286 19.37 -4.28 0.20
CA ARG A 286 19.25 -5.60 -0.45
C ARG A 286 18.34 -5.54 -1.68
N TYR A 287 17.20 -4.86 -1.58
CA TYR A 287 16.27 -4.70 -2.69
C TYR A 287 16.92 -3.95 -3.85
N GLN A 288 17.56 -2.80 -3.60
CA GLN A 288 18.22 -1.99 -4.63
C GLN A 288 19.30 -2.79 -5.36
N PHE A 289 20.12 -3.55 -4.62
CA PHE A 289 21.12 -4.44 -5.23
C PHE A 289 20.48 -5.48 -6.17
N LEU A 290 19.41 -6.15 -5.71
CA LEU A 290 18.72 -7.16 -6.50
C LEU A 290 17.99 -6.57 -7.72
N ARG A 291 17.36 -5.40 -7.56
CA ARG A 291 16.69 -4.66 -8.63
C ARG A 291 17.68 -4.24 -9.71
N ALA A 292 18.82 -3.68 -9.33
CA ALA A 292 19.90 -3.33 -10.26
C ALA A 292 20.41 -4.57 -11.02
N LEU A 293 20.60 -5.70 -10.33
CA LEU A 293 21.00 -6.97 -10.95
C LEU A 293 19.95 -7.47 -11.96
N ASP A 294 18.66 -7.38 -11.61
CA ASP A 294 17.55 -7.84 -12.45
C ASP A 294 17.44 -7.02 -13.73
N LEU A 295 17.53 -5.69 -13.64
CA LEU A 295 17.49 -4.78 -14.79
C LEU A 295 18.75 -4.88 -15.65
N ALA A 296 19.93 -5.06 -15.05
CA ALA A 296 21.17 -5.28 -15.81
C ALA A 296 21.12 -6.56 -16.65
N LYS A 297 20.47 -7.62 -16.15
CA LYS A 297 20.26 -8.86 -16.92
C LYS A 297 19.32 -8.64 -18.10
N TYR A 298 18.27 -7.86 -17.91
CA TYR A 298 17.31 -7.52 -18.97
C TYR A 298 17.91 -6.65 -20.07
N ARG A 299 18.66 -5.61 -19.71
CA ARG A 299 19.31 -4.71 -20.70
C ARG A 299 20.38 -5.38 -21.56
N ARG A 300 20.88 -6.55 -21.14
CA ARG A 300 21.88 -7.35 -21.88
C ARG A 300 21.25 -8.41 -22.79
N SER A 301 19.96 -8.71 -22.62
CA SER A 301 19.26 -9.81 -23.29
C SER A 301 18.45 -9.33 -24.48
#